data_AF-A0A7C4BAD1-F1
#
_entry.id   AF-A0A7C4BAD1-F1
#
_cell.length_a   1.000
_cell.length_b   1.000
_cell.length_c   1.000
_cell.angle_alpha   90.00
_cell.angle_beta   90.00
_cell.angle_gamma   90.00
#
_symmetry.space_group_name_H-M   'P 1'
#
loop_
_entity.id
_entity.type
_entity.pdbx_description
1 polymer ?
#
loop_
_entity_poly.entity_id
_entity_poly.type
_entity_poly.pdbx_seq_one_letter_code
_entity_poly.pdbx_strand_id
1 'polypeptide(L)'
;MTAMRRGVILLVLLVLTIPGLYSQPRQQYVPEILFLGVEGEVVVFGGAIKSGRQSFPLLGISSGATCRTYFFRIQGYLLNAAVHRDSFFFVGTAYLEGLPAILLVQLRDGEEPQATVIHSGTPLYGVDLLLIKDTLYIAGYIYRYTPVVESDIIVVKYNYTAGRIEGSLVFGSVAFDDYPKRILSDGSDIVVVGDTYAYNVSQSDVLVARVKPDLTLVKSVAVGGAGRESAEDAVLMEDGSLLIVGSTIGGTGTPDAFVVRVSDIGGLTYLSAIIGYENEYAVSASRSGNSYIVVLYGEFEENTKLALIVDYALKDPWTMEPRMVLAVSSSAGQVIPLRSRNTALAFKAGSYVAVLNLEGRAVCLGENCTLLTVDLLDFGEQAPSLFRGLYGWRPLWSVAGARENPPLQASALHLQVEEIPASSTGLSVSRQKYVKQVNVLKEFRKFIERNMPLLLFTPMILAAALILIEVGKRGWS
;
A
#
# COMPACT_ATOMS: atom_id res chain seq x y z
N MET A 1 -24.63 -65.02 6.45
CA MET A 1 -24.50 -63.65 5.88
C MET A 1 -25.85 -63.14 5.34
N THR A 2 -27.00 -63.39 5.97
CA THR A 2 -27.47 -63.03 7.33
C THR A 2 -27.40 -61.53 7.61
N ALA A 3 -28.56 -60.96 7.96
CA ALA A 3 -28.90 -59.85 8.89
C ALA A 3 -28.00 -58.59 9.00
N MET A 4 -26.71 -58.70 8.74
CA MET A 4 -25.66 -57.71 8.87
C MET A 4 -25.68 -56.63 7.77
N ARG A 5 -26.40 -56.84 6.65
CA ARG A 5 -26.56 -55.82 5.60
C ARG A 5 -27.75 -54.87 5.79
N ARG A 6 -28.74 -55.21 6.64
CA ARG A 6 -29.86 -54.31 6.97
C ARG A 6 -29.58 -53.44 8.20
N GLY A 7 -28.74 -53.91 9.13
CA GLY A 7 -28.31 -53.11 10.28
C GLY A 7 -27.37 -51.95 9.94
N VAL A 8 -26.52 -52.11 8.90
CA VAL A 8 -25.57 -51.06 8.48
C VAL A 8 -26.26 -49.92 7.73
N ILE A 9 -27.31 -50.22 6.95
CA ILE A 9 -28.07 -49.18 6.22
C ILE A 9 -28.96 -48.37 7.18
N LEU A 10 -29.46 -48.98 8.26
CA LEU A 10 -30.22 -48.25 9.28
C LEU A 10 -29.33 -47.38 10.18
N LEU A 11 -28.07 -47.77 10.41
CA LEU A 11 -27.11 -46.96 11.17
C LEU A 11 -26.65 -45.73 10.38
N VAL A 12 -26.53 -45.81 9.05
CA VAL A 12 -26.15 -44.66 8.20
C VAL A 12 -27.30 -43.65 8.05
N LEU A 13 -28.56 -44.08 8.13
CA LEU A 13 -29.72 -43.19 8.11
C LEU A 13 -30.04 -42.55 9.47
N LEU A 14 -29.64 -43.17 10.60
CA LEU A 14 -29.84 -42.60 11.94
C LEU A 14 -28.85 -41.46 12.27
N VAL A 15 -27.70 -41.39 11.59
CA VAL A 15 -26.73 -40.29 11.76
C VAL A 15 -27.20 -38.99 11.07
N LEU A 16 -28.21 -39.06 10.19
CA LEU A 16 -28.77 -37.89 9.50
C LEU A 16 -29.95 -37.23 10.25
N THR A 17 -30.37 -37.77 11.40
CA THR A 17 -31.51 -37.23 12.18
C THR A 17 -31.13 -36.79 13.59
N ILE A 18 -29.86 -36.50 13.87
CA ILE A 18 -29.45 -35.79 15.09
C ILE A 18 -29.42 -34.29 14.74
N PRO A 19 -30.41 -33.47 15.17
CA PRO A 19 -30.30 -32.03 15.08
C PRO A 19 -29.25 -31.59 16.11
N GLY A 20 -27.99 -31.47 15.68
CA GLY A 20 -26.91 -31.06 16.57
C GLY A 20 -25.47 -31.29 16.11
N LEU A 21 -25.22 -31.92 14.94
CA LEU A 21 -23.85 -32.25 14.51
C LEU A 21 -23.39 -31.57 13.20
N TYR A 22 -24.21 -30.72 12.59
CA TYR A 22 -23.68 -29.68 11.70
C TYR A 22 -23.39 -28.45 12.55
N SER A 23 -22.18 -28.40 13.12
CA SER A 23 -21.58 -27.09 13.35
C SER A 23 -21.54 -26.42 11.98
N GLN A 24 -22.32 -25.36 11.79
CA GLN A 24 -22.07 -24.50 10.64
C GLN A 24 -20.59 -24.12 10.73
N PRO A 25 -19.81 -24.23 9.63
CA PRO A 25 -18.44 -23.77 9.66
C PRO A 25 -18.49 -22.33 10.16
N ARG A 26 -17.92 -22.10 11.35
CA ARG A 26 -17.86 -20.79 11.99
C ARG A 26 -17.35 -19.86 10.89
N GLN A 27 -18.18 -18.95 10.39
CA GLN A 27 -17.80 -18.07 9.29
C GLN A 27 -16.46 -17.43 9.68
N GLN A 28 -15.39 -17.84 9.01
CA GLN A 28 -14.06 -17.45 9.40
C GLN A 28 -13.84 -16.05 8.84
N TYR A 29 -14.13 -15.06 9.68
CA TYR A 29 -13.82 -13.67 9.41
C TYR A 29 -12.30 -13.51 9.41
N VAL A 30 -11.73 -13.16 8.25
CA VAL A 30 -10.28 -12.94 8.11
C VAL A 30 -10.04 -11.44 7.94
N PRO A 31 -9.39 -10.78 8.92
CA PRO A 31 -9.04 -9.36 8.83
C PRO A 31 -7.97 -9.10 7.76
N GLU A 32 -8.28 -8.18 6.87
CA GLU A 32 -7.39 -7.59 5.88
C GLU A 32 -7.19 -6.11 6.25
N ILE A 33 -6.00 -5.78 6.73
CA ILE A 33 -5.64 -4.41 7.10
C ILE A 33 -4.98 -3.77 5.88
N LEU A 34 -5.50 -2.62 5.46
CA LEU A 34 -5.10 -1.94 4.23
C LEU A 34 -4.27 -0.69 4.52
N PHE A 35 -4.45 -0.08 5.70
CA PHE A 35 -3.70 1.11 6.10
C PHE A 35 -3.58 1.23 7.61
N LEU A 36 -2.68 2.12 8.02
CA LEU A 36 -2.50 2.55 9.39
C LEU A 36 -2.18 4.05 9.44
N GLY A 37 -2.56 4.73 10.52
CA GLY A 37 -2.18 6.09 10.82
C GLY A 37 -1.74 6.21 12.27
N VAL A 38 -0.79 7.11 12.52
CA VAL A 38 -0.33 7.45 13.87
C VAL A 38 -0.53 8.94 14.10
N GLU A 39 -1.16 9.30 15.22
CA GLU A 39 -1.27 10.69 15.65
C GLU A 39 -0.99 10.75 17.16
N GLY A 40 0.16 11.31 17.53
CA GLY A 40 0.65 11.22 18.92
C GLY A 40 0.83 9.76 19.36
N GLU A 41 0.18 9.37 20.45
CA GLU A 41 0.18 7.98 20.97
C GLU A 41 -0.93 7.10 20.38
N VAL A 42 -1.80 7.66 19.53
CA VAL A 42 -2.95 6.94 19.00
C VAL A 42 -2.60 6.30 17.66
N VAL A 43 -2.84 5.00 17.58
CA VAL A 43 -2.76 4.21 16.36
C VAL A 43 -4.18 3.98 15.84
N VAL A 44 -4.44 4.41 14.62
CA VAL A 44 -5.68 4.10 13.90
C VAL A 44 -5.37 3.18 12.74
N PHE A 45 -6.21 2.19 12.49
CA PHE A 45 -6.03 1.29 11.36
C PHE A 45 -7.37 0.87 10.78
N GLY A 46 -7.35 0.39 9.55
CA GLY A 46 -8.56 -0.07 8.92
C GLY A 46 -8.31 -0.88 7.66
N GLY A 47 -9.40 -1.35 7.09
CA GLY A 47 -9.39 -2.22 5.92
C GLY A 47 -10.74 -2.90 5.77
N ALA A 48 -10.70 -4.23 5.63
CA ALA A 48 -11.89 -5.04 5.50
C ALA A 48 -11.78 -6.37 6.23
N ILE A 49 -12.92 -7.00 6.48
CA ILE A 49 -13.03 -8.39 6.87
C ILE A 49 -13.59 -9.18 5.71
N LYS A 50 -12.88 -10.24 5.33
CA LYS A 50 -13.34 -11.18 4.32
C LYS A 50 -14.24 -12.24 4.94
N SER A 51 -15.37 -12.49 4.29
CA SER A 51 -16.21 -13.66 4.51
C SER A 51 -16.64 -14.21 3.15
N GLY A 52 -16.00 -15.29 2.71
CA GLY A 52 -16.15 -15.80 1.35
C GLY A 52 -15.72 -14.76 0.31
N ARG A 53 -16.65 -14.34 -0.56
CA ARG A 53 -16.42 -13.30 -1.58
C ARG A 53 -16.78 -11.88 -1.12
N GLN A 54 -17.38 -11.74 0.05
CA GLN A 54 -17.80 -10.46 0.59
C GLN A 54 -16.70 -9.84 1.45
N SER A 55 -16.67 -8.51 1.47
CA SER A 55 -15.76 -7.70 2.28
C SER A 55 -16.60 -6.73 3.10
N PHE A 56 -16.27 -6.58 4.38
CA PHE A 56 -16.97 -5.72 5.32
C PHE A 56 -15.99 -4.68 5.89
N PRO A 57 -16.33 -3.37 5.93
CA PRO A 57 -15.46 -2.35 6.49
C PRO A 57 -15.01 -2.69 7.91
N LEU A 58 -13.71 -2.56 8.16
CA LEU A 58 -13.07 -2.79 9.46
C LEU A 58 -12.29 -1.53 9.85
N LEU A 59 -12.47 -1.09 11.09
CA LEU A 59 -11.64 -0.07 11.70
C LEU A 59 -11.16 -0.49 13.09
N GLY A 60 -10.07 0.10 13.52
CA GLY A 60 -9.55 -0.09 14.85
C GLY A 60 -8.78 1.12 15.34
N ILE A 61 -8.80 1.31 16.65
CA ILE A 61 -8.08 2.36 17.36
C ILE A 61 -7.37 1.71 18.53
N SER A 62 -6.12 2.10 18.74
CA SER A 62 -5.37 1.74 19.93
C SER A 62 -4.70 2.98 20.53
N SER A 63 -4.90 3.18 21.83
CA SER A 63 -4.28 4.25 22.62
C SER A 63 -3.89 3.68 23.98
N GLY A 64 -2.58 3.61 24.25
CA GLY A 64 -2.06 2.95 25.46
C GLY A 64 -2.48 1.48 25.56
N ALA A 65 -3.10 1.14 26.70
CA ALA A 65 -3.65 -0.20 26.95
C ALA A 65 -5.03 -0.43 26.32
N THR A 66 -5.68 0.62 25.81
CA THR A 66 -7.00 0.50 25.19
C THR A 66 -6.87 0.17 23.71
N CYS A 67 -7.63 -0.82 23.28
CA CYS A 67 -7.77 -1.17 21.87
C CYS A 67 -9.24 -1.48 21.61
N ARG A 68 -9.81 -0.86 20.58
CA ARG A 68 -11.19 -1.08 20.15
C ARG A 68 -11.18 -1.34 18.67
N THR A 69 -11.88 -2.37 18.22
CA THR A 69 -11.96 -2.72 16.81
C THR A 69 -13.38 -3.08 16.43
N TYR A 70 -13.83 -2.52 15.32
CA TYR A 70 -15.21 -2.60 14.88
C TYR A 70 -15.27 -3.02 13.41
N PHE A 71 -16.27 -3.81 13.06
CA PHE A 71 -16.65 -3.99 11.67
C PHE A 71 -18.13 -3.72 11.44
N PHE A 72 -18.44 -3.36 10.20
CA PHE A 72 -19.76 -2.94 9.78
C PHE A 72 -20.38 -3.99 8.88
N ARG A 73 -21.62 -4.43 9.15
CA ARG A 73 -22.35 -5.36 8.27
C ARG A 73 -22.90 -4.67 7.01
N ILE A 74 -22.02 -4.06 6.24
CA ILE A 74 -22.26 -3.55 4.89
C ILE A 74 -21.13 -4.01 3.98
N GLN A 75 -21.42 -4.32 2.72
CA GLN A 75 -20.36 -4.65 1.78
C GLN A 75 -19.49 -3.40 1.54
N GLY A 76 -18.18 -3.51 1.72
CA GLY A 76 -17.27 -2.38 1.61
C GLY A 76 -15.90 -2.61 2.23
N TYR A 77 -15.13 -1.53 2.32
CA TYR A 77 -13.79 -1.48 2.90
C TYR A 77 -13.42 -0.03 3.27
N LEU A 78 -12.44 0.13 4.17
CA LEU A 78 -11.83 1.43 4.53
C LEU A 78 -10.40 1.51 3.99
N LEU A 79 -10.00 2.68 3.50
CA LEU A 79 -8.69 2.91 2.88
C LEU A 79 -7.83 3.93 3.61
N ASN A 80 -8.42 4.89 4.34
CA ASN A 80 -7.63 5.82 5.12
C ASN A 80 -8.38 6.39 6.32
N ALA A 81 -7.65 7.09 7.19
CA ALA A 81 -8.19 7.81 8.33
C ALA A 81 -7.46 9.14 8.58
N ALA A 82 -8.11 10.04 9.31
CA ALA A 82 -7.48 11.16 9.98
C ALA A 82 -8.00 11.30 11.40
N VAL A 83 -7.18 11.94 12.24
CA VAL A 83 -7.44 12.10 13.67
C VAL A 83 -7.50 13.60 13.99
N HIS A 84 -8.45 13.98 14.85
CA HIS A 84 -8.55 15.34 15.37
C HIS A 84 -9.11 15.36 16.77
N ARG A 85 -8.28 15.74 17.73
CA ARG A 85 -8.63 15.69 19.16
C ARG A 85 -9.12 14.26 19.46
N ASP A 86 -10.33 14.14 19.97
CA ASP A 86 -10.94 12.86 20.36
C ASP A 86 -11.85 12.28 19.26
N SER A 87 -11.77 12.79 18.02
CA SER A 87 -12.52 12.32 16.86
C SER A 87 -11.62 11.65 15.83
N PHE A 88 -12.06 10.50 15.35
CA PHE A 88 -11.40 9.67 14.37
C PHE A 88 -12.31 9.53 13.15
N PHE A 89 -11.79 9.90 11.98
CA PHE A 89 -12.52 9.85 10.72
C PHE A 89 -11.90 8.81 9.83
N PHE A 90 -12.71 7.95 9.24
CA PHE A 90 -12.29 6.91 8.31
C PHE A 90 -13.02 7.08 6.99
N VAL A 91 -12.32 6.85 5.87
CA VAL A 91 -12.91 6.87 4.54
C VAL A 91 -12.66 5.55 3.82
N GLY A 92 -13.64 5.15 3.02
CA GLY A 92 -13.48 4.12 2.01
C GLY A 92 -14.70 4.04 1.14
N THR A 93 -15.11 2.82 0.80
CA THR A 93 -16.23 2.58 -0.11
C THR A 93 -17.21 1.59 0.52
N ALA A 94 -18.50 1.90 0.42
CA ALA A 94 -19.59 0.97 0.72
C ALA A 94 -20.40 0.71 -0.56
N TYR A 95 -20.98 -0.48 -0.69
CA TYR A 95 -21.81 -0.87 -1.82
C TYR A 95 -23.28 -0.89 -1.37
N LEU A 96 -24.05 0.08 -1.84
CA LEU A 96 -25.48 0.22 -1.61
C LEU A 96 -26.24 -0.33 -2.81
N GLU A 97 -26.95 -1.45 -2.64
CA GLU A 97 -27.66 -2.13 -3.74
C GLU A 97 -26.74 -2.44 -4.95
N GLY A 98 -25.45 -2.66 -4.70
CA GLY A 98 -24.44 -2.92 -5.71
C GLY A 98 -23.78 -1.67 -6.30
N LEU A 99 -24.27 -0.46 -5.99
CA LEU A 99 -23.66 0.80 -6.40
C LEU A 99 -22.66 1.29 -5.33
N PRO A 100 -21.42 1.60 -5.71
CA PRO A 100 -20.42 2.10 -4.78
C PRO A 100 -20.71 3.55 -4.40
N ALA A 101 -20.55 3.84 -3.11
CA ALA A 101 -20.65 5.16 -2.49
C ALA A 101 -19.44 5.38 -1.57
N ILE A 102 -19.05 6.63 -1.37
CA ILE A 102 -18.03 6.99 -0.37
C ILE A 102 -18.62 6.66 1.01
N LEU A 103 -17.91 5.83 1.76
CA LEU A 103 -18.19 5.56 3.16
C LEU A 103 -17.33 6.49 4.02
N LEU A 104 -17.97 7.32 4.83
CA LEU A 104 -17.34 8.12 5.87
C LEU A 104 -17.78 7.57 7.23
N VAL A 105 -16.84 7.18 8.08
CA VAL A 105 -17.12 6.75 9.45
C VAL A 105 -16.49 7.73 10.43
N GLN A 106 -17.28 8.23 11.37
CA GLN A 106 -16.79 9.01 12.50
C GLN A 106 -16.89 8.18 13.77
N LEU A 107 -15.79 8.08 14.51
CA LEU A 107 -15.73 7.49 15.84
C LEU A 107 -15.23 8.57 16.80
N ARG A 108 -15.96 8.82 17.88
CA ARG A 108 -15.49 9.66 18.99
C ARG A 108 -15.05 8.75 20.12
N ASP A 109 -14.03 9.16 20.86
CA ASP A 109 -13.61 8.36 22.00
C ASP A 109 -14.77 8.16 22.99
N GLY A 110 -14.95 6.93 23.46
CA GLY A 110 -16.08 6.56 24.32
C GLY A 110 -17.44 6.33 23.62
N GLU A 111 -17.58 6.61 22.33
CA GLU A 111 -18.85 6.45 21.58
C GLU A 111 -18.82 5.27 20.60
N GLU A 112 -19.99 4.88 20.08
CA GLU A 112 -20.09 3.95 18.95
C GLU A 112 -19.82 4.67 17.61
N PRO A 113 -19.26 3.97 16.61
CA PRO A 113 -18.95 4.59 15.33
C PRO A 113 -20.22 4.89 14.51
N GLN A 114 -20.26 6.08 13.93
CA GLN A 114 -21.35 6.55 13.09
C GLN A 114 -20.94 6.55 11.62
N ALA A 115 -21.72 5.86 10.78
CA ALA A 115 -21.47 5.77 9.34
C ALA A 115 -22.35 6.77 8.58
N THR A 116 -21.74 7.48 7.63
CA THR A 116 -22.39 8.33 6.63
C THR A 116 -21.95 7.86 5.25
N VAL A 117 -22.90 7.75 4.33
CA VAL A 117 -22.62 7.48 2.93
C VAL A 117 -22.79 8.74 2.11
N ILE A 118 -21.79 9.07 1.30
CA ILE A 118 -21.88 10.11 0.28
C ILE A 118 -22.04 9.41 -1.06
N HIS A 119 -23.16 9.66 -1.73
CA HIS A 119 -23.53 8.97 -2.97
C HIS A 119 -24.02 9.96 -4.03
N SER A 120 -24.08 9.47 -5.27
CA SER A 120 -24.56 10.20 -6.43
C SER A 120 -25.34 9.25 -7.35
N GLY A 121 -25.88 9.74 -8.47
CA GLY A 121 -26.47 8.89 -9.50
C GLY A 121 -25.45 8.01 -10.26
N THR A 122 -24.16 8.18 -9.96
CA THR A 122 -23.02 7.51 -10.59
C THR A 122 -22.12 6.82 -9.54
N PRO A 123 -21.40 5.74 -9.90
CA PRO A 123 -20.47 5.05 -9.01
C PRO A 123 -19.43 5.99 -8.42
N LEU A 124 -19.31 5.99 -7.09
CA LEU A 124 -18.47 6.91 -6.34
C LEU A 124 -17.64 6.15 -5.30
N TYR A 125 -16.33 6.35 -5.28
CA TYR A 125 -15.40 5.59 -4.45
C TYR A 125 -14.56 6.53 -3.58
N GLY A 126 -14.41 6.21 -2.30
CA GLY A 126 -13.58 6.99 -1.37
C GLY A 126 -12.18 6.40 -1.24
N VAL A 127 -11.15 7.25 -1.26
CA VAL A 127 -9.74 6.82 -1.23
C VAL A 127 -8.97 7.42 -0.06
N ASP A 128 -9.08 8.72 0.13
CA ASP A 128 -8.30 9.44 1.13
C ASP A 128 -9.04 10.67 1.66
N LEU A 129 -8.62 11.17 2.84
CA LEU A 129 -9.24 12.31 3.48
C LEU A 129 -8.19 13.22 4.14
N LEU A 130 -8.45 14.52 4.07
CA LEU A 130 -7.64 15.58 4.65
C LEU A 130 -8.53 16.43 5.52
N LEU A 131 -8.10 16.65 6.76
CA LEU A 131 -8.80 17.54 7.67
C LEU A 131 -8.16 18.93 7.67
N ILE A 132 -8.97 19.96 7.48
CA ILE A 132 -8.59 21.36 7.67
C ILE A 132 -9.65 22.01 8.57
N LYS A 133 -9.29 22.29 9.82
CA LYS A 133 -10.20 22.83 10.86
C LYS A 133 -11.44 21.93 11.02
N ASP A 134 -12.62 22.44 10.72
CA ASP A 134 -13.92 21.78 10.88
C ASP A 134 -14.42 21.12 9.57
N THR A 135 -13.53 20.97 8.60
CA THR A 135 -13.86 20.51 7.25
C THR A 135 -12.99 19.34 6.83
N LEU A 136 -13.65 18.27 6.37
CA LEU A 136 -13.04 17.15 5.69
C LEU A 136 -13.04 17.40 4.18
N TYR A 137 -11.87 17.30 3.57
CA TYR A 137 -11.72 17.18 2.13
C TYR A 137 -11.49 15.72 1.81
N ILE A 138 -12.46 15.10 1.16
CA ILE A 138 -12.46 13.67 0.85
C ILE A 138 -12.13 13.50 -0.62
N ALA A 139 -11.02 12.84 -0.91
CA ALA A 139 -10.62 12.47 -2.25
C ALA A 139 -11.17 11.09 -2.62
N GLY A 140 -11.70 11.01 -3.84
CA GLY A 140 -12.29 9.81 -4.41
C GLY A 140 -12.26 9.84 -5.92
N TYR A 141 -12.81 8.81 -6.55
CA TYR A 141 -13.02 8.81 -7.99
C TYR A 141 -14.48 8.47 -8.32
N ILE A 142 -14.92 8.94 -9.49
CA ILE A 142 -16.28 8.80 -9.97
C ILE A 142 -16.28 8.27 -11.40
N TYR A 143 -17.02 7.19 -11.66
CA TYR A 143 -17.22 6.74 -13.04
C TYR A 143 -18.36 7.50 -13.69
N ARG A 144 -18.10 8.08 -14.85
CA ARG A 144 -19.12 8.72 -15.68
C ARG A 144 -19.73 7.70 -16.64
N TYR A 145 -21.02 7.86 -16.92
CA TYR A 145 -21.72 7.02 -17.89
C TYR A 145 -22.02 7.77 -19.19
N THR A 146 -21.63 7.12 -20.28
CA THR A 146 -21.99 7.32 -21.70
C THR A 146 -21.67 8.68 -22.36
N PRO A 147 -21.09 8.64 -23.57
CA PRO A 147 -20.74 7.44 -24.35
C PRO A 147 -19.44 6.74 -23.89
N VAL A 148 -18.67 7.34 -22.98
CA VAL A 148 -17.39 6.80 -22.49
C VAL A 148 -17.51 6.48 -20.99
N VAL A 149 -16.98 5.33 -20.58
CA VAL A 149 -16.80 4.97 -19.17
C VAL A 149 -15.38 5.38 -18.80
N GLU A 150 -15.27 6.48 -18.07
CA GLU A 150 -14.03 7.07 -17.60
C GLU A 150 -14.20 7.44 -16.13
N SER A 151 -13.11 7.39 -15.37
CA SER A 151 -13.05 7.88 -14.00
C SER A 151 -12.45 9.28 -13.95
N ASP A 152 -13.14 10.19 -13.28
CA ASP A 152 -12.60 11.49 -12.90
C ASP A 152 -12.28 11.48 -11.40
N ILE A 153 -11.35 12.34 -10.97
CA ILE A 153 -11.09 12.59 -9.55
C ILE A 153 -12.19 13.50 -9.00
N ILE A 154 -12.66 13.21 -7.79
CA ILE A 154 -13.56 14.07 -7.04
C ILE A 154 -12.98 14.41 -5.66
N VAL A 155 -13.05 15.69 -5.31
CA VAL A 155 -12.78 16.18 -3.96
C VAL A 155 -14.09 16.71 -3.39
N VAL A 156 -14.57 16.07 -2.32
CA VAL A 156 -15.78 16.47 -1.60
C VAL A 156 -15.39 17.27 -0.37
N LYS A 157 -15.95 18.48 -0.23
CA LYS A 157 -15.82 19.30 0.97
C LYS A 157 -17.00 19.01 1.89
N TYR A 158 -16.72 18.38 3.02
CA TYR A 158 -17.72 17.94 3.99
C TYR A 158 -17.49 18.61 5.34
N ASN A 159 -18.51 19.32 5.83
CA ASN A 159 -18.49 19.90 7.17
C ASN A 159 -18.97 18.86 8.16
N TYR A 160 -18.06 18.28 8.93
CA TYR A 160 -18.37 17.19 9.84
C TYR A 160 -19.10 17.64 11.11
N THR A 161 -19.05 18.93 11.45
CA THR A 161 -19.80 19.49 12.59
C THR A 161 -21.25 19.73 12.24
N ALA A 162 -21.53 20.20 11.01
CA ALA A 162 -22.87 20.42 10.50
C ALA A 162 -23.49 19.17 9.84
N GLY A 163 -22.69 18.13 9.58
CA GLY A 163 -23.14 16.89 8.95
C GLY A 163 -23.60 17.06 7.50
N ARG A 164 -22.95 17.95 6.72
CA ARG A 164 -23.40 18.29 5.35
C ARG A 164 -22.25 18.49 4.36
N ILE A 165 -22.54 18.24 3.09
CA ILE A 165 -21.68 18.56 1.97
C ILE A 165 -21.75 20.07 1.71
N GLU A 166 -20.61 20.75 1.65
CA GLU A 166 -20.51 22.18 1.32
C GLU A 166 -20.15 22.42 -0.15
N GLY A 167 -19.58 21.42 -0.82
CA GLY A 167 -19.29 21.46 -2.25
C GLY A 167 -18.51 20.25 -2.71
N SER A 168 -18.32 20.15 -4.02
CA SER A 168 -17.41 19.20 -4.65
C SER A 168 -16.70 19.83 -5.84
N LEU A 169 -15.54 19.28 -6.17
CA LEU A 169 -14.85 19.52 -7.43
C LEU A 169 -14.61 18.16 -8.08
N VAL A 170 -15.09 18.00 -9.31
CA VAL A 170 -14.68 16.91 -10.20
C VAL A 170 -13.67 17.46 -11.20
N PHE A 171 -12.56 16.75 -11.39
CA PHE A 171 -11.56 17.08 -12.41
C PHE A 171 -10.89 15.81 -12.93
N GLY A 172 -10.46 15.86 -14.18
CA GLY A 172 -9.83 14.74 -14.85
C GLY A 172 -9.61 15.02 -16.33
N SER A 173 -9.23 14.00 -17.05
CA SER A 173 -8.84 14.00 -18.44
C SER A 173 -9.96 13.44 -19.30
N VAL A 174 -10.17 14.04 -20.47
CA VAL A 174 -11.29 13.65 -21.34
C VAL A 174 -10.98 12.32 -22.01
N ALA A 175 -11.87 11.35 -21.89
CA ALA A 175 -11.77 9.98 -22.43
C ALA A 175 -10.78 9.06 -21.72
N PHE A 176 -10.28 9.41 -20.53
CA PHE A 176 -9.29 8.62 -19.80
C PHE A 176 -9.59 8.60 -18.30
N ASP A 177 -8.99 7.61 -17.63
CA ASP A 177 -9.13 7.42 -16.20
C ASP A 177 -8.16 8.29 -15.39
N ASP A 178 -8.64 8.82 -14.28
CA ASP A 178 -7.86 9.52 -13.27
C ASP A 178 -8.25 9.05 -11.87
N TYR A 179 -7.26 8.61 -11.09
CA TYR A 179 -7.48 8.02 -9.76
C TYR A 179 -6.67 8.79 -8.71
N PRO A 180 -7.28 9.32 -7.64
CA PRO A 180 -6.49 9.87 -6.54
C PRO A 180 -5.90 8.74 -5.71
N LYS A 181 -4.78 9.01 -5.06
CA LYS A 181 -4.10 8.12 -4.11
C LYS A 181 -3.89 8.79 -2.76
N ARG A 182 -3.55 10.08 -2.78
CA ARG A 182 -3.32 10.91 -1.59
C ARG A 182 -3.88 12.32 -1.71
N ILE A 183 -4.35 12.85 -0.58
CA ILE A 183 -4.72 14.25 -0.40
C ILE A 183 -3.92 14.85 0.78
N LEU A 184 -3.30 16.00 0.52
CA LEU A 184 -2.38 16.70 1.41
C LEU A 184 -2.71 18.21 1.43
N SER A 185 -2.18 18.95 2.39
CA SER A 185 -2.27 20.42 2.46
C SER A 185 -0.88 21.03 2.56
N ASP A 186 -0.53 21.94 1.66
CA ASP A 186 0.69 22.74 1.80
C ASP A 186 0.50 24.01 2.63
N GLY A 187 -0.67 24.16 3.25
CA GLY A 187 -1.09 25.33 4.01
C GLY A 187 -1.89 26.36 3.19
N SER A 188 -1.65 26.43 1.87
CA SER A 188 -2.35 27.36 0.97
C SER A 188 -3.33 26.65 0.03
N ASP A 189 -2.89 25.53 -0.54
CA ASP A 189 -3.60 24.69 -1.48
C ASP A 189 -3.72 23.28 -0.91
N ILE A 190 -4.79 22.62 -1.32
CA ILE A 190 -4.97 21.18 -1.22
C ILE A 190 -4.23 20.56 -2.40
N VAL A 191 -3.39 19.58 -2.11
CA VAL A 191 -2.63 18.83 -3.10
C VAL A 191 -3.24 17.43 -3.23
N VAL A 192 -3.60 17.05 -4.44
CA VAL A 192 -4.06 15.70 -4.78
C VAL A 192 -2.97 15.02 -5.59
N VAL A 193 -2.52 13.87 -5.12
CA VAL A 193 -1.57 12.99 -5.83
C VAL A 193 -2.31 11.74 -6.26
N GLY A 194 -2.10 11.30 -7.49
CA GLY A 194 -2.79 10.17 -8.07
C GLY A 194 -2.13 9.67 -9.35
N ASP A 195 -2.93 9.00 -10.17
CA ASP A 195 -2.55 8.47 -11.48
C ASP A 195 -3.44 9.11 -12.54
N THR A 196 -2.90 9.35 -13.74
CA THR A 196 -3.65 9.84 -14.90
C THR A 196 -3.32 9.02 -16.15
N TYR A 197 -4.34 8.74 -16.96
CA TYR A 197 -4.23 8.03 -18.24
C TYR A 197 -4.39 8.96 -19.45
N ALA A 198 -4.38 10.29 -19.26
CA ALA A 198 -4.61 11.31 -20.30
C ALA A 198 -3.92 11.05 -21.67
N TYR A 199 -4.53 11.54 -22.76
CA TYR A 199 -4.09 11.28 -24.16
C TYR A 199 -2.60 11.53 -24.45
N ASN A 200 -1.98 12.50 -23.77
CA ASN A 200 -0.59 12.90 -23.99
C ASN A 200 0.38 12.33 -22.95
N VAL A 201 -0.10 11.54 -22.01
CA VAL A 201 0.74 10.73 -21.13
C VAL A 201 0.94 9.34 -21.72
N SER A 202 1.82 8.56 -21.12
CA SER A 202 2.08 7.17 -21.51
C SER A 202 0.87 6.27 -21.16
N GLN A 203 1.11 5.01 -20.82
CA GLN A 203 0.09 4.11 -20.30
C GLN A 203 -0.55 4.63 -19.00
N SER A 204 0.21 5.30 -18.13
CA SER A 204 -0.25 5.99 -16.91
C SER A 204 0.92 6.79 -16.35
N ASP A 205 0.70 8.03 -15.95
CA ASP A 205 1.71 8.87 -15.30
C ASP A 205 1.23 9.29 -13.90
N VAL A 206 2.15 9.71 -13.02
CA VAL A 206 1.79 10.27 -11.71
C VAL A 206 1.16 11.64 -11.89
N LEU A 207 -0.05 11.84 -11.41
CA LEU A 207 -0.75 13.12 -11.39
C LEU A 207 -0.50 13.86 -10.08
N VAL A 208 -0.18 15.15 -10.17
CA VAL A 208 -0.21 16.11 -9.06
C VAL A 208 -1.13 17.26 -9.44
N ALA A 209 -2.22 17.42 -8.71
CA ALA A 209 -3.16 18.52 -8.86
C ALA A 209 -3.18 19.40 -7.61
N ARG A 210 -3.33 20.72 -7.81
CA ARG A 210 -3.48 21.70 -6.73
C ARG A 210 -4.85 22.34 -6.82
N VAL A 211 -5.54 22.37 -5.70
CA VAL A 211 -6.92 22.79 -5.56
C VAL A 211 -6.99 23.78 -4.40
N LYS A 212 -7.65 24.93 -4.61
CA LYS A 212 -7.89 25.89 -3.52
C LYS A 212 -8.88 25.30 -2.50
N PRO A 213 -8.86 25.72 -1.22
CA PRO A 213 -9.85 25.31 -0.22
C PRO A 213 -11.32 25.64 -0.59
N ASP A 214 -11.54 26.56 -1.54
CA ASP A 214 -12.85 26.87 -2.14
C ASP A 214 -13.25 25.93 -3.29
N LEU A 215 -12.45 24.87 -3.53
CA LEU A 215 -12.62 23.86 -4.57
C LEU A 215 -12.34 24.36 -6.00
N THR A 216 -11.53 25.40 -6.17
CA THR A 216 -11.02 25.82 -7.49
C THR A 216 -9.78 25.02 -7.89
N LEU A 217 -9.80 24.34 -9.06
CA LEU A 217 -8.61 23.70 -9.63
C LEU A 217 -7.60 24.77 -10.10
N VAL A 218 -6.40 24.77 -9.52
CA VAL A 218 -5.34 25.75 -9.83
C VAL A 218 -4.48 25.26 -10.98
N LYS A 219 -3.96 24.04 -10.86
CA LYS A 219 -3.11 23.41 -11.88
C LYS A 219 -3.05 21.91 -11.68
N SER A 220 -2.71 21.21 -12.76
CA SER A 220 -2.43 19.78 -12.79
C SER A 220 -1.13 19.54 -13.56
N VAL A 221 -0.29 18.64 -13.07
CA VAL A 221 0.92 18.17 -13.78
C VAL A 221 0.95 16.65 -13.72
N ALA A 222 1.17 16.01 -14.87
CA ALA A 222 1.57 14.61 -14.92
C ALA A 222 3.10 14.52 -14.95
N VAL A 223 3.67 13.55 -14.24
CA VAL A 223 5.08 13.20 -14.32
C VAL A 223 5.21 11.69 -14.53
N GLY A 224 5.83 11.30 -15.62
CA GLY A 224 5.98 9.89 -15.96
C GLY A 224 6.83 9.67 -17.19
N GLY A 225 7.08 8.40 -17.47
CA GLY A 225 8.02 7.92 -18.50
C GLY A 225 7.31 7.24 -19.65
N ALA A 226 7.95 6.21 -20.22
CA ALA A 226 7.32 5.34 -21.22
C ALA A 226 6.59 4.13 -20.60
N GLY A 227 6.65 3.99 -19.27
CA GLY A 227 6.02 2.90 -18.53
C GLY A 227 4.60 3.24 -18.12
N ARG A 228 4.02 2.36 -17.31
CA ARG A 228 2.82 2.62 -16.51
C ARG A 228 3.26 2.93 -15.09
N GLU A 229 3.15 4.18 -14.68
CA GLU A 229 3.40 4.62 -13.32
C GLU A 229 2.12 4.54 -12.47
N SER A 230 2.26 4.03 -11.24
CA SER A 230 1.24 4.02 -10.20
C SER A 230 1.81 4.63 -8.93
N ALA A 231 1.30 5.78 -8.54
CA ALA A 231 1.58 6.37 -7.23
C ALA A 231 0.89 5.56 -6.12
N GLU A 232 1.53 5.46 -4.97
CA GLU A 232 1.00 4.79 -3.79
C GLU A 232 0.90 5.73 -2.59
N ASP A 233 1.92 6.56 -2.39
CA ASP A 233 1.97 7.51 -1.28
C ASP A 233 2.77 8.77 -1.65
N ALA A 234 2.56 9.83 -0.88
CA ALA A 234 3.25 11.10 -1.02
C ALA A 234 3.34 11.83 0.32
N VAL A 235 4.42 12.59 0.49
CA VAL A 235 4.63 13.48 1.63
C VAL A 235 5.14 14.85 1.18
N LEU A 236 4.68 15.90 1.87
CA LEU A 236 5.17 17.26 1.66
C LEU A 236 6.53 17.46 2.31
N MET A 237 7.42 18.08 1.55
CA MET A 237 8.76 18.47 1.96
C MET A 237 8.76 19.90 2.51
N GLU A 238 9.80 20.27 3.25
CA GLU A 238 9.91 21.61 3.89
C GLU A 238 9.86 22.77 2.90
N ASP A 239 10.37 22.57 1.69
CA ASP A 239 10.43 23.56 0.63
C ASP A 239 9.16 23.63 -0.22
N GLY A 240 8.10 22.89 0.15
CA GLY A 240 6.84 22.81 -0.60
C GLY A 240 6.86 21.84 -1.78
N SER A 241 7.98 21.15 -2.03
CA SER A 241 8.04 20.03 -2.97
C SER A 241 7.36 18.78 -2.39
N LEU A 242 7.11 17.80 -3.25
CA LEU A 242 6.51 16.51 -2.89
C LEU A 242 7.52 15.40 -3.09
N LEU A 243 7.65 14.52 -2.11
CA LEU A 243 8.24 13.20 -2.31
C LEU A 243 7.10 12.22 -2.57
N ILE A 244 7.07 11.62 -3.75
CA ILE A 244 6.05 10.66 -4.19
C ILE A 244 6.73 9.31 -4.41
N VAL A 245 6.05 8.25 -4.01
CA VAL A 245 6.54 6.88 -4.13
C VAL A 245 5.49 5.98 -4.75
N GLY A 246 5.93 4.92 -5.41
CA GLY A 246 5.04 3.96 -6.05
C GLY A 246 5.80 2.91 -6.84
N SER A 247 5.20 2.44 -7.92
CA SER A 247 5.82 1.50 -8.86
C SER A 247 5.64 1.91 -10.31
N THR A 248 6.60 1.53 -11.15
CA THR A 248 6.59 1.72 -12.60
C THR A 248 6.69 0.37 -13.29
N ILE A 249 5.86 0.14 -14.30
CA ILE A 249 5.85 -1.09 -15.10
C ILE A 249 6.28 -0.78 -16.53
N GLY A 250 7.44 -1.31 -16.93
CA GLY A 250 7.99 -1.19 -18.28
C GLY A 250 7.69 -2.41 -19.19
N GLY A 251 8.39 -2.49 -20.33
CA GLY A 251 8.15 -3.48 -21.39
C GLY A 251 8.34 -4.96 -21.02
N THR A 252 8.91 -5.28 -19.86
CA THR A 252 8.99 -6.65 -19.30
C THR A 252 7.77 -7.04 -18.47
N GLY A 253 6.92 -6.07 -18.10
CA GLY A 253 5.75 -6.28 -17.25
C GLY A 253 6.03 -6.44 -15.75
N THR A 254 7.29 -6.37 -15.33
CA THR A 254 7.70 -6.43 -13.92
C THR A 254 7.72 -5.01 -13.33
N PRO A 255 7.04 -4.76 -12.19
CA PRO A 255 7.10 -3.47 -11.52
C PRO A 255 8.45 -3.27 -10.83
N ASP A 256 9.06 -2.12 -11.07
CA ASP A 256 10.14 -1.58 -10.25
C ASP A 256 9.56 -0.50 -9.31
N ALA A 257 10.07 -0.41 -8.09
CA ALA A 257 9.69 0.68 -7.19
C ALA A 257 10.31 1.99 -7.66
N PHE A 258 9.65 3.13 -7.42
CA PHE A 258 10.24 4.44 -7.66
C PHE A 258 10.11 5.37 -6.45
N VAL A 259 11.04 6.30 -6.37
CA VAL A 259 10.99 7.50 -5.53
C VAL A 259 11.22 8.70 -6.43
N VAL A 260 10.26 9.62 -6.45
CA VAL A 260 10.32 10.84 -7.26
C VAL A 260 10.08 12.06 -6.39
N ARG A 261 10.84 13.12 -6.63
CA ARG A 261 10.60 14.43 -6.04
C ARG A 261 10.11 15.41 -7.10
N VAL A 262 8.96 16.01 -6.83
CA VAL A 262 8.28 16.95 -7.73
C VAL A 262 8.24 18.31 -7.05
N SER A 263 8.79 19.34 -7.69
CA SER A 263 8.76 20.70 -7.18
C SER A 263 7.35 21.28 -7.12
N ASP A 264 7.19 22.39 -6.42
CA ASP A 264 5.94 23.14 -6.33
C ASP A 264 5.37 23.55 -7.69
N ILE A 265 6.24 23.83 -8.68
CA ILE A 265 5.88 24.14 -10.08
C ILE A 265 5.67 22.90 -10.96
N GLY A 266 5.87 21.69 -10.43
CA GLY A 266 5.68 20.42 -11.14
C GLY A 266 6.92 19.87 -11.83
N GLY A 267 8.09 20.47 -11.60
CA GLY A 267 9.35 20.00 -12.19
C GLY A 267 9.93 18.81 -11.43
N LEU A 268 10.56 17.87 -12.14
CA LEU A 268 11.28 16.76 -11.53
C LEU A 268 12.62 17.22 -10.99
N THR A 269 12.86 17.04 -9.68
CA THR A 269 14.14 17.40 -9.04
C THR A 269 14.95 16.18 -8.63
N TYR A 270 14.30 15.04 -8.38
CA TYR A 270 14.96 13.78 -8.06
C TYR A 270 14.12 12.62 -8.61
N LEU A 271 14.79 11.57 -9.09
CA LEU A 271 14.14 10.36 -9.55
C LEU A 271 15.09 9.16 -9.41
N SER A 272 14.63 8.12 -8.72
CA SER A 272 15.34 6.85 -8.60
C SER A 272 14.35 5.70 -8.75
N ALA A 273 14.75 4.70 -9.53
CA ALA A 273 14.16 3.37 -9.46
C ALA A 273 14.87 2.57 -8.36
N ILE A 274 14.13 1.66 -7.74
CA ILE A 274 14.64 0.62 -6.86
C ILE A 274 14.23 -0.72 -7.46
N ILE A 275 15.23 -1.44 -7.92
CA ILE A 275 15.07 -2.69 -8.66
C ILE A 275 15.43 -3.88 -7.77
N GLY A 276 14.88 -5.04 -8.08
CA GLY A 276 15.27 -6.31 -7.49
C GLY A 276 15.19 -7.44 -8.51
N TYR A 277 14.72 -8.60 -8.06
CA TYR A 277 14.56 -9.78 -8.91
C TYR A 277 13.16 -9.81 -9.53
N GLU A 278 12.14 -9.36 -8.82
CA GLU A 278 10.74 -9.36 -9.23
C GLU A 278 9.92 -8.38 -8.37
N ASN A 279 8.92 -7.74 -8.98
CA ASN A 279 7.81 -7.09 -8.30
C ASN A 279 8.21 -6.23 -7.08
N GLU A 280 8.86 -5.10 -7.32
CA GLU A 280 9.22 -4.13 -6.31
C GLU A 280 8.20 -2.98 -6.21
N TYR A 281 7.85 -2.61 -4.98
CA TYR A 281 6.90 -1.54 -4.68
C TYR A 281 7.45 -0.62 -3.60
N ALA A 282 7.27 0.68 -3.76
CA ALA A 282 7.40 1.63 -2.66
C ALA A 282 5.99 1.93 -2.10
N VAL A 283 5.77 1.53 -0.85
CA VAL A 283 4.43 1.38 -0.25
C VAL A 283 4.01 2.59 0.58
N SER A 284 4.97 3.27 1.21
CA SER A 284 4.68 4.45 2.02
C SER A 284 5.86 5.41 2.06
N ALA A 285 5.55 6.70 2.18
CA ALA A 285 6.50 7.76 2.39
C ALA A 285 6.07 8.61 3.59
N SER A 286 7.00 8.88 4.49
CA SER A 286 6.75 9.72 5.66
C SER A 286 7.93 10.62 5.97
N ARG A 287 7.65 11.70 6.70
CA ARG A 287 8.67 12.62 7.18
C ARG A 287 8.99 12.34 8.64
N SER A 288 10.28 12.30 8.97
CA SER A 288 10.79 12.11 10.33
C SER A 288 11.87 13.16 10.59
N GLY A 289 11.49 14.29 11.21
CA GLY A 289 12.36 15.46 11.34
C GLY A 289 12.78 15.98 9.96
N ASN A 290 14.09 15.96 9.70
CA ASN A 290 14.71 16.41 8.44
C ASN A 290 14.93 15.25 7.44
N SER A 291 14.55 14.02 7.82
CA SER A 291 14.66 12.82 7.02
C SER A 291 13.31 12.43 6.41
N TYR A 292 13.37 11.69 5.32
CA TYR A 292 12.22 11.11 4.65
C TYR A 292 12.36 9.60 4.63
N ILE A 293 11.41 8.91 5.26
CA ILE A 293 11.42 7.46 5.32
C ILE A 293 10.56 6.92 4.19
N VAL A 294 11.13 6.04 3.38
CA VAL A 294 10.44 5.29 2.34
C VAL A 294 10.44 3.82 2.71
N VAL A 295 9.27 3.20 2.65
CA VAL A 295 9.10 1.76 2.90
C VAL A 295 8.96 1.04 1.57
N LEU A 296 9.81 0.04 1.35
CA LEU A 296 9.81 -0.78 0.14
C LEU A 296 9.37 -2.21 0.45
N TYR A 297 8.82 -2.89 -0.55
CA TYR A 297 8.47 -4.30 -0.51
C TYR A 297 8.74 -4.94 -1.87
N GLY A 298 9.45 -6.06 -1.89
CA GLY A 298 9.75 -6.74 -3.13
C GLY A 298 10.77 -7.85 -2.98
N GLU A 299 11.09 -8.53 -4.08
CA GLU A 299 12.09 -9.58 -4.13
C GLU A 299 13.49 -8.99 -4.35
N PHE A 300 14.00 -8.28 -3.34
CA PHE A 300 15.38 -7.75 -3.36
C PHE A 300 16.44 -8.85 -3.27
N GLU A 301 16.03 -10.06 -2.89
CA GLU A 301 16.80 -11.29 -3.01
C GLU A 301 15.96 -12.36 -3.70
N GLU A 302 16.62 -13.24 -4.45
CA GLU A 302 15.97 -14.28 -5.23
C GLU A 302 15.05 -15.15 -4.35
N ASN A 303 13.76 -15.22 -4.71
CA ASN A 303 12.71 -15.95 -4.00
C ASN A 303 12.48 -15.48 -2.56
N THR A 304 12.96 -14.30 -2.19
CA THR A 304 12.84 -13.76 -0.82
C THR A 304 12.30 -12.35 -0.87
N LYS A 305 11.05 -12.20 -0.44
CA LYS A 305 10.41 -10.90 -0.28
C LYS A 305 10.85 -10.25 1.02
N LEU A 306 11.40 -9.05 0.93
CA LEU A 306 11.81 -8.26 2.08
C LEU A 306 11.01 -6.97 2.13
N ALA A 307 10.71 -6.54 3.36
CA ALA A 307 10.32 -5.16 3.63
C ALA A 307 11.59 -4.38 3.98
N LEU A 308 11.86 -3.29 3.28
CA LEU A 308 13.00 -2.42 3.53
C LEU A 308 12.53 -1.05 4.03
N ILE A 309 13.19 -0.51 5.04
CA ILE A 309 13.07 0.89 5.46
C ILE A 309 14.28 1.63 4.89
N VAL A 310 14.02 2.68 4.11
CA VAL A 310 15.05 3.53 3.54
C VAL A 310 14.92 4.94 4.12
N ASP A 311 15.97 5.39 4.80
CA ASP A 311 16.09 6.78 5.27
C ASP A 311 16.78 7.62 4.19
N TYR A 312 16.03 8.54 3.60
CA TYR A 312 16.51 9.53 2.67
C TYR A 312 16.78 10.86 3.38
N ALA A 313 17.91 11.48 3.05
CA ALA A 313 18.14 12.89 3.36
C ALA A 313 18.34 13.71 2.08
N LEU A 314 18.03 15.00 2.21
CA LEU A 314 18.45 16.00 1.25
C LEU A 314 19.93 16.28 1.47
N LYS A 315 20.74 15.97 0.46
CA LYS A 315 22.17 16.33 0.44
C LYS A 315 22.34 17.79 0.00
N ASP A 316 21.55 18.17 -1.00
CA ASP A 316 21.47 19.51 -1.58
C ASP A 316 20.05 19.72 -2.16
N PRO A 317 19.70 20.91 -2.67
CA PRO A 317 18.35 21.17 -3.19
C PRO A 317 17.87 20.23 -4.30
N TRP A 318 18.78 19.54 -5.00
CA TRP A 318 18.49 18.68 -6.15
C TRP A 318 18.73 17.19 -5.85
N THR A 319 19.61 16.88 -4.91
CA THR A 319 20.01 15.48 -4.67
C THR A 319 19.43 14.92 -3.36
N MET A 320 18.72 13.80 -3.48
CA MET A 320 18.39 12.93 -2.35
C MET A 320 19.29 11.71 -2.36
N GLU A 321 19.74 11.26 -1.19
CA GLU A 321 20.55 10.05 -1.06
C GLU A 321 20.00 9.12 0.03
N PRO A 322 19.93 7.80 -0.23
CA PRO A 322 19.61 6.83 0.80
C PRO A 322 20.81 6.73 1.76
N ARG A 323 20.60 7.12 3.02
CA ARG A 323 21.64 7.11 4.07
C ARG A 323 21.71 5.80 4.84
N MET A 324 20.55 5.15 4.99
CA MET A 324 20.43 3.92 5.75
C MET A 324 19.33 3.08 5.13
N VAL A 325 19.60 1.78 5.00
CA VAL A 325 18.66 0.78 4.49
C VAL A 325 18.60 -0.36 5.49
N LEU A 326 17.42 -0.63 6.02
CA LEU A 326 17.19 -1.69 7.02
C LEU A 326 16.19 -2.69 6.46
N ALA A 327 16.55 -3.97 6.44
CA ALA A 327 15.59 -5.04 6.21
C ALA A 327 14.87 -5.38 7.51
N VAL A 328 13.58 -5.70 7.42
CA VAL A 328 12.73 -5.95 8.59
C VAL A 328 12.33 -7.42 8.63
N SER A 329 12.61 -8.09 9.75
CA SER A 329 12.12 -9.43 10.05
C SER A 329 11.25 -9.43 11.30
N SER A 330 10.39 -10.44 11.43
CA SER A 330 9.44 -10.57 12.54
C SER A 330 9.36 -12.00 13.04
N SER A 331 9.20 -12.17 14.35
CA SER A 331 8.92 -13.48 14.97
C SER A 331 7.55 -14.05 14.58
N ALA A 332 6.65 -13.23 14.03
CA ALA A 332 5.31 -13.63 13.59
C ALA A 332 5.22 -13.97 12.10
N GLY A 333 6.36 -14.07 11.40
CA GLY A 333 6.44 -14.45 10.00
C GLY A 333 6.72 -13.28 9.06
N GLN A 334 6.22 -13.38 7.83
CA GLN A 334 6.50 -12.40 6.78
C GLN A 334 5.95 -11.02 7.15
N VAL A 335 6.81 -10.01 7.00
CA VAL A 335 6.46 -8.60 7.16
C VAL A 335 5.85 -8.09 5.86
N ILE A 336 4.59 -7.66 5.92
CA ILE A 336 3.87 -7.01 4.82
C ILE A 336 3.69 -5.55 5.22
N PRO A 337 4.45 -4.62 4.62
CA PRO A 337 4.29 -3.20 4.95
C PRO A 337 2.90 -2.70 4.54
N LEU A 338 2.40 -1.77 5.32
CA LEU A 338 1.10 -1.14 5.14
C LEU A 338 1.33 0.33 4.77
N ARG A 339 0.42 0.87 3.95
CA ARG A 339 0.38 2.31 3.72
C ARG A 339 0.16 3.02 5.06
N SER A 340 0.95 4.06 5.31
CA SER A 340 0.98 4.69 6.61
C SER A 340 0.88 6.22 6.56
N ARG A 341 0.44 6.84 7.65
CA ARG A 341 0.54 8.29 7.89
C ARG A 341 1.36 8.54 9.15
N ASN A 342 2.29 9.48 9.08
CA ASN A 342 3.11 9.97 10.20
C ASN A 342 3.91 8.88 10.94
N THR A 343 4.34 7.83 10.22
CA THR A 343 5.17 6.77 10.81
C THR A 343 6.29 6.26 9.90
N ALA A 344 7.38 5.77 10.50
CA ALA A 344 8.52 5.24 9.77
C ALA A 344 8.22 3.87 9.14
N LEU A 345 7.48 3.00 9.85
CA LEU A 345 6.95 1.76 9.26
C LEU A 345 5.67 1.34 9.97
N ALA A 346 4.63 1.07 9.20
CA ALA A 346 3.49 0.26 9.61
C ALA A 346 3.52 -1.08 8.86
N PHE A 347 3.21 -2.19 9.51
CA PHE A 347 3.22 -3.49 8.86
C PHE A 347 2.27 -4.49 9.51
N LYS A 348 1.88 -5.50 8.72
CA LYS A 348 1.23 -6.72 9.18
C LYS A 348 2.25 -7.86 9.23
N ALA A 349 2.22 -8.66 10.30
CA ALA A 349 2.96 -9.92 10.39
C ALA A 349 2.08 -10.95 11.12
N GLY A 350 1.62 -11.97 10.41
CA GLY A 350 0.61 -12.90 10.94
C GLY A 350 -0.69 -12.17 11.33
N SER A 351 -1.11 -12.30 12.60
CA SER A 351 -2.25 -11.60 13.21
C SER A 351 -1.90 -10.24 13.83
N TYR A 352 -0.62 -9.85 13.81
CA TYR A 352 -0.15 -8.59 14.36
C TYR A 352 -0.20 -7.48 13.32
N VAL A 353 -0.61 -6.31 13.77
CA VAL A 353 -0.42 -5.02 13.12
C VAL A 353 0.50 -4.22 14.01
N ALA A 354 1.64 -3.78 13.49
CA ALA A 354 2.65 -3.12 14.30
C ALA A 354 3.19 -1.89 13.62
N VAL A 355 3.70 -0.99 14.46
CA VAL A 355 4.26 0.29 14.06
C VAL A 355 5.64 0.42 14.65
N LEU A 356 6.61 0.76 13.82
CA LEU A 356 7.95 1.14 14.24
C LEU A 356 8.07 2.65 14.22
N ASN A 357 7.54 3.32 15.24
CA ASN A 357 7.98 4.63 15.75
C ASN A 357 7.21 5.00 17.03
N LEU A 358 7.64 6.09 17.67
CA LEU A 358 7.12 6.73 18.89
C LEU A 358 7.17 5.90 20.18
N GLU A 359 6.80 4.62 20.18
CA GLU A 359 6.71 3.85 21.45
C GLU A 359 6.93 2.34 21.34
N GLY A 360 7.14 1.78 20.13
CA GLY A 360 7.31 0.33 19.98
C GLY A 360 6.08 -0.45 20.47
N ARG A 361 4.91 -0.15 19.90
CA ARG A 361 3.64 -0.82 20.23
C ARG A 361 3.19 -1.70 19.07
N ALA A 362 2.56 -2.83 19.39
CA ALA A 362 1.93 -3.71 18.42
C ALA A 362 0.49 -4.01 18.84
N VAL A 363 -0.42 -3.97 17.88
CA VAL A 363 -1.82 -4.39 18.04
C VAL A 363 -1.96 -5.80 17.50
N CYS A 364 -2.59 -6.68 18.27
CA CYS A 364 -2.83 -8.05 17.88
C CYS A 364 -4.33 -8.27 17.69
N LEU A 365 -4.70 -8.78 16.52
CA LEU A 365 -6.07 -9.09 16.12
C LEU A 365 -6.29 -10.60 16.25
N GLY A 366 -6.47 -11.10 17.47
CA GLY A 366 -6.70 -12.52 17.72
C GLY A 366 -6.63 -12.94 19.19
N GLU A 367 -6.87 -14.23 19.42
CA GLU A 367 -6.72 -14.87 20.73
C GLU A 367 -5.25 -15.35 20.90
N ASN A 368 -4.68 -15.20 22.10
CA ASN A 368 -3.29 -15.58 22.46
C ASN A 368 -2.16 -14.70 21.89
N CYS A 369 -2.26 -13.39 22.11
CA CYS A 369 -1.22 -12.44 21.74
C CYS A 369 -0.02 -12.50 22.70
N THR A 370 1.17 -12.69 22.14
CA THR A 370 2.45 -12.68 22.86
C THR A 370 3.24 -11.42 22.50
N LEU A 371 4.44 -11.27 23.09
CA LEU A 371 5.37 -10.21 22.71
C LEU A 371 5.78 -10.40 21.24
N LEU A 372 5.65 -9.36 20.43
CA LEU A 372 6.14 -9.36 19.05
C LEU A 372 7.61 -8.93 19.05
N THR A 373 8.48 -9.72 18.42
CA THR A 373 9.89 -9.36 18.22
C THR A 373 10.13 -9.00 16.77
N VAL A 374 10.80 -7.88 16.55
CA VAL A 374 11.19 -7.36 15.24
C VAL A 374 12.68 -7.13 15.23
N ASP A 375 13.36 -7.63 14.20
CA ASP A 375 14.76 -7.32 13.97
C ASP A 375 14.91 -6.36 12.79
N LEU A 376 15.64 -5.27 13.05
CA LEU A 376 16.10 -4.32 12.05
C LEU A 376 17.51 -4.72 11.61
N LEU A 377 17.62 -5.26 10.41
CA LEU A 377 18.83 -5.83 9.86
C LEU A 377 19.52 -4.80 8.95
N ASP A 378 20.77 -4.43 9.25
CA ASP A 378 21.52 -3.45 8.48
C ASP A 378 21.86 -3.98 7.07
N PHE A 379 21.15 -3.48 6.05
CA PHE A 379 21.22 -3.91 4.65
C PHE A 379 22.11 -2.98 3.81
N GLY A 380 22.86 -2.07 4.44
CA GLY A 380 23.63 -1.03 3.75
C GLY A 380 24.71 -1.56 2.79
N GLU A 381 25.28 -2.75 3.05
CA GLU A 381 26.30 -3.35 2.18
C GLU A 381 25.71 -3.85 0.85
N GLN A 382 24.45 -4.30 0.84
CA GLN A 382 23.75 -4.85 -0.33
C GLN A 382 22.92 -3.78 -1.06
N ALA A 383 22.49 -2.75 -0.34
CA ALA A 383 21.63 -1.68 -0.84
C ALA A 383 22.09 -0.99 -2.14
N PRO A 384 23.38 -0.60 -2.34
CA PRO A 384 23.77 0.23 -3.48
C PRO A 384 23.45 -0.35 -4.85
N SER A 385 23.36 -1.68 -4.99
CA SER A 385 23.01 -2.31 -6.26
C SER A 385 21.53 -2.18 -6.63
N LEU A 386 20.66 -1.89 -5.66
CA LEU A 386 19.21 -1.77 -5.85
C LEU A 386 18.81 -0.41 -6.44
N PHE A 387 19.53 0.65 -6.09
CA PHE A 387 19.18 2.01 -6.52
C PHE A 387 19.75 2.33 -7.89
N ARG A 388 18.89 2.68 -8.84
CA ARG A 388 19.25 3.07 -10.20
C ARG A 388 18.63 4.42 -10.54
N GLY A 389 19.39 5.26 -11.24
CA GLY A 389 18.81 6.43 -11.88
C GLY A 389 17.80 5.99 -12.93
N LEU A 390 16.58 6.51 -12.86
CA LEU A 390 15.56 6.34 -13.88
C LEU A 390 15.57 7.60 -14.75
N TYR A 391 15.46 7.44 -16.07
CA TYR A 391 15.57 8.52 -17.04
C TYR A 391 14.36 8.59 -17.95
N GLY A 392 14.16 9.73 -18.59
CA GLY A 392 13.11 9.93 -19.59
C GLY A 392 11.76 10.33 -19.01
N TRP A 393 11.61 10.38 -17.68
CA TRP A 393 10.44 10.99 -17.08
C TRP A 393 10.40 12.49 -17.37
N ARG A 394 9.20 13.00 -17.65
CA ARG A 394 9.00 14.41 -17.99
C ARG A 394 7.71 14.95 -17.37
N PRO A 395 7.67 16.24 -17.02
CA PRO A 395 6.44 16.89 -16.64
C PRO A 395 5.58 17.28 -17.84
N LEU A 396 4.27 17.11 -17.71
CA LEU A 396 3.25 17.59 -18.64
C LEU A 396 2.20 18.37 -17.85
N TRP A 397 2.08 19.66 -18.13
CA TRP A 397 1.13 20.55 -17.44
C TRP A 397 -0.25 20.52 -18.09
N SER A 398 -1.25 20.89 -17.31
CA SER A 398 -2.65 21.05 -17.75
C SER A 398 -3.27 19.78 -18.34
N VAL A 399 -2.85 18.61 -17.84
CA VAL A 399 -3.36 17.29 -18.23
C VAL A 399 -4.79 17.00 -17.76
N ALA A 400 -5.24 17.65 -16.68
CA ALA A 400 -6.57 17.47 -16.12
C ALA A 400 -7.30 18.82 -16.01
N GLY A 401 -8.59 18.82 -16.34
CA GLY A 401 -9.45 20.00 -16.29
C GLY A 401 -10.66 19.78 -15.39
N ALA A 402 -11.26 20.88 -14.92
CA ALA A 402 -12.51 20.80 -14.17
C ALA A 402 -13.63 20.20 -15.03
N ARG A 403 -14.48 19.38 -14.41
CA ARG A 403 -15.57 18.63 -15.03
C ARG A 403 -16.88 19.01 -14.35
N GLU A 404 -17.98 18.55 -14.93
CA GLU A 404 -19.31 18.77 -14.36
C GLU A 404 -19.45 18.00 -13.03
N ASN A 405 -19.94 18.70 -12.00
CA ASN A 405 -20.19 18.10 -10.70
C ASN A 405 -21.53 17.37 -10.71
N PRO A 406 -21.59 16.08 -10.34
CA PRO A 406 -22.86 15.40 -10.12
C PRO A 406 -23.56 15.94 -8.87
N PRO A 407 -24.90 15.81 -8.77
CA PRO A 407 -25.58 16.01 -7.50
C PRO A 407 -25.11 14.96 -6.49
N LEU A 408 -24.61 15.43 -5.34
CA LEU A 408 -24.21 14.58 -4.23
C LEU A 408 -25.24 14.63 -3.11
N GLN A 409 -25.43 13.51 -2.43
CA GLN A 409 -26.23 13.40 -1.22
C GLN A 409 -25.41 12.73 -0.13
N ALA A 410 -25.57 13.21 1.11
CA ALA A 410 -25.00 12.59 2.30
C ALA A 410 -26.15 12.05 3.16
N SER A 411 -26.08 10.77 3.49
CA SER A 411 -27.11 10.08 4.26
C SER A 411 -26.46 9.34 5.43
N ALA A 412 -26.98 9.56 6.64
CA ALA A 412 -26.58 8.76 7.79
C ALA A 412 -27.06 7.32 7.60
N LEU A 413 -26.22 6.36 7.98
CA LEU A 413 -26.48 4.94 7.77
C LEU A 413 -26.52 4.24 9.13
N HIS A 414 -27.67 3.66 9.46
CA HIS A 414 -27.85 2.90 10.69
C HIS A 414 -27.42 1.46 10.43
N LEU A 415 -26.18 1.14 10.78
CA LEU A 415 -25.57 -0.16 10.55
C LEU A 415 -25.49 -0.98 11.83
N GLN A 416 -25.56 -2.30 11.67
CA GLN A 416 -25.11 -3.22 12.71
C GLN A 416 -23.58 -3.15 12.78
N VAL A 417 -23.09 -2.70 13.94
CA VAL A 417 -21.68 -2.62 14.29
C VAL A 417 -21.37 -3.77 15.23
N GLU A 418 -20.30 -4.50 14.95
CA GLU A 418 -19.82 -5.58 15.80
C GLU A 418 -18.37 -5.32 16.23
N GLU A 419 -18.10 -5.56 17.51
CA GLU A 419 -16.77 -5.43 18.09
C GLU A 419 -16.00 -6.74 17.94
N ILE A 420 -14.70 -6.64 17.65
CA ILE A 420 -13.80 -7.77 17.49
C ILE A 420 -12.79 -7.76 18.64
N PRO A 421 -12.46 -8.93 19.23
CA PRO A 421 -11.40 -9.02 20.20
C PRO A 421 -10.06 -8.54 19.62
N ALA A 422 -9.49 -7.51 20.22
CA ALA A 422 -8.17 -7.01 19.92
C ALA A 422 -7.46 -6.62 21.21
N SER A 423 -6.14 -6.76 21.24
CA SER A 423 -5.33 -6.38 22.39
C SER A 423 -4.05 -5.67 21.95
N SER A 424 -3.57 -4.79 22.81
CA SER A 424 -2.27 -4.14 22.66
C SER A 424 -1.20 -4.98 23.37
N THR A 425 -0.07 -5.18 22.71
CA THR A 425 1.09 -5.90 23.24
C THR A 425 2.37 -5.10 23.00
N GLY A 426 3.42 -5.43 23.75
CA GLY A 426 4.73 -4.82 23.56
C GLY A 426 5.39 -5.24 22.25
N LEU A 427 6.23 -4.36 21.72
CA LEU A 427 7.12 -4.64 20.60
C LEU A 427 8.57 -4.62 21.10
N SER A 428 9.26 -5.75 20.96
CA SER A 428 10.70 -5.80 21.17
C SER A 428 11.41 -5.57 19.85
N VAL A 429 12.16 -4.48 19.73
CA VAL A 429 12.92 -4.15 18.52
C VAL A 429 14.39 -4.36 18.80
N SER A 430 15.04 -5.18 17.99
CA SER A 430 16.50 -5.38 18.04
C SER A 430 17.14 -4.90 16.74
N ARG A 431 18.42 -4.50 16.79
CA ARG A 431 19.19 -4.13 15.61
C ARG A 431 20.35 -5.10 15.44
N GLN A 432 20.52 -5.63 14.24
CA GLN A 432 21.52 -6.64 13.91
C GLN A 432 22.15 -6.34 12.55
N LYS A 433 23.29 -6.98 12.24
CA LYS A 433 23.87 -6.91 10.89
C LYS A 433 23.09 -7.86 9.98
N TYR A 434 22.78 -7.41 8.75
CA TYR A 434 22.19 -8.32 7.76
C TYR A 434 23.23 -9.37 7.33
N VAL A 435 22.84 -10.64 7.37
CA VAL A 435 23.65 -11.76 6.88
C VAL A 435 22.88 -12.44 5.76
N LYS A 436 23.36 -12.24 4.53
CA LYS A 436 22.77 -12.87 3.34
C LYS A 436 22.82 -14.38 3.46
N GLN A 437 21.65 -15.03 3.37
CA GLN A 437 21.57 -16.49 3.40
C GLN A 437 21.91 -17.06 2.03
N VAL A 438 23.14 -17.54 1.86
CA VAL A 438 23.59 -18.15 0.60
C VAL A 438 23.38 -19.65 0.65
N ASN A 439 22.53 -20.18 -0.24
CA ASN A 439 22.45 -21.62 -0.46
C ASN A 439 23.59 -22.07 -1.39
N VAL A 440 24.67 -22.57 -0.80
CA VAL A 440 25.90 -22.98 -1.52
C VAL A 440 25.61 -23.99 -2.64
N LEU A 441 24.69 -24.93 -2.42
CA LEU A 441 24.32 -25.94 -3.43
C LEU A 441 23.59 -25.30 -4.61
N LYS A 442 22.68 -24.36 -4.33
CA LYS A 442 21.98 -23.59 -5.37
C LYS A 442 22.95 -22.76 -6.19
N GLU A 443 23.87 -22.04 -5.54
CA GLU A 443 24.89 -21.24 -6.23
C GLU A 443 25.87 -22.10 -7.03
N PHE A 444 26.25 -23.27 -6.52
CA PHE A 444 27.07 -24.23 -7.27
C PHE A 444 26.34 -24.76 -8.51
N ARG A 445 25.05 -25.11 -8.38
CA ARG A 445 24.21 -25.52 -9.51
C ARG A 445 24.14 -24.41 -10.57
N LYS A 446 23.90 -23.15 -10.18
CA LYS A 446 23.91 -22.01 -11.10
C LYS A 446 25.26 -21.81 -11.77
N PHE A 447 26.35 -21.99 -11.03
CA PHE A 447 27.70 -21.93 -11.58
C PHE A 447 27.88 -22.99 -12.67
N ILE A 448 27.44 -24.23 -12.44
CA ILE A 448 27.47 -25.27 -13.46
C ILE A 448 26.59 -24.87 -14.65
N GLU A 449 25.34 -24.47 -14.44
CA GLU A 449 24.41 -24.12 -15.53
C GLU A 449 24.95 -22.97 -16.40
N ARG A 450 25.47 -21.90 -15.78
CA ARG A 450 26.03 -20.74 -16.49
C ARG A 450 27.31 -21.08 -17.27
N ASN A 451 28.11 -22.00 -16.76
CA ASN A 451 29.37 -22.40 -17.38
C ASN A 451 29.24 -23.72 -18.16
N MET A 452 28.04 -24.28 -18.29
CA MET A 452 27.81 -25.59 -18.91
C MET A 452 28.40 -25.67 -20.33
N PRO A 453 28.30 -24.65 -21.20
CA PRO A 453 28.99 -24.67 -22.49
C PRO A 453 30.51 -24.79 -22.33
N LEU A 454 31.13 -23.98 -21.46
CA LEU A 454 32.57 -24.02 -21.21
C LEU A 454 33.00 -25.38 -20.64
N LEU A 455 32.24 -25.90 -19.68
CA LEU A 455 32.46 -27.20 -19.05
C LEU A 455 32.35 -28.35 -20.07
N LEU A 456 31.40 -28.29 -21.01
CA LEU A 456 31.28 -29.26 -22.10
C LEU A 456 32.50 -29.25 -23.04
N PHE A 457 33.13 -28.10 -23.27
CA PHE A 457 34.33 -27.97 -24.10
C PHE A 457 35.64 -28.20 -23.33
N THR A 458 35.63 -28.28 -21.99
CA THR A 458 36.85 -28.51 -21.20
C THR A 458 37.65 -29.75 -21.62
N PRO A 459 37.07 -30.92 -21.97
CA PRO A 459 37.84 -32.08 -22.41
C PRO A 459 38.55 -31.85 -23.75
N MET A 460 37.90 -31.12 -24.67
CA MET A 460 38.50 -30.75 -25.96
C MET A 460 39.66 -29.77 -25.79
N ILE A 461 39.49 -28.76 -24.93
CA ILE A 461 40.54 -27.78 -24.61
C ILE A 461 41.72 -28.47 -23.93
N LEU A 462 41.47 -29.39 -22.99
CA LEU A 462 42.52 -30.17 -22.33
C LEU A 462 43.27 -31.07 -23.33
N ALA A 463 42.54 -31.75 -24.22
CA ALA A 463 43.14 -32.59 -25.25
C ALA A 463 44.01 -31.77 -26.21
N ALA A 464 43.55 -30.60 -26.65
CA ALA A 464 44.33 -29.69 -27.49
C ALA A 464 45.61 -29.20 -26.78
N ALA A 465 45.51 -28.83 -25.49
CA ALA A 465 46.66 -28.42 -24.70
C ALA A 465 47.68 -29.56 -24.52
N LEU A 466 47.23 -30.79 -24.26
CA LEU A 466 48.08 -31.97 -24.16
C LEU A 466 48.79 -32.29 -25.48
N ILE A 467 48.07 -32.19 -26.61
CA ILE A 467 48.66 -32.35 -27.94
C ILE A 467 49.73 -31.29 -28.20
N LEU A 468 49.46 -30.02 -27.87
CA LEU A 468 50.43 -28.93 -28.03
C LEU A 468 51.67 -29.12 -27.14
N ILE A 469 51.50 -29.61 -25.91
CA ILE A 469 52.62 -29.94 -25.00
C ILE A 469 53.44 -31.10 -25.56
N GLU A 470 52.80 -32.14 -26.08
CA GLU A 470 53.49 -33.31 -26.64
C GLU A 470 54.21 -32.96 -27.96
N VAL A 471 53.61 -32.12 -28.81
CA VAL A 471 54.25 -31.59 -30.03
C VAL A 471 55.42 -30.67 -29.69
N GLY A 472 55.27 -29.80 -28.68
CA GLY A 472 56.36 -28.95 -28.18
C GLY A 472 57.52 -29.72 -27.55
N LYS A 473 57.26 -30.93 -27.01
CA LYS A 473 58.31 -31.85 -26.56
C LYS A 473 59.01 -32.57 -27.72
N ARG A 474 58.39 -32.64 -28.91
CA ARG A 474 58.88 -33.36 -30.10
C ARG A 474 59.55 -32.48 -31.15
N GLY A 475 59.70 -31.19 -30.90
CA GLY A 475 60.62 -30.32 -31.63
C GLY A 475 61.06 -29.20 -30.69
N TRP A 476 62.33 -29.06 -30.30
CA TRP A 476 63.51 -29.01 -31.17
C TRP A 476 64.45 -30.21 -31.02
N SER A 477 64.53 -31.03 -32.07
CA SER A 477 65.68 -31.89 -32.38
C SER A 477 65.99 -31.78 -33.86
#